data_AF-A0A497D3R8-F1
#
_entry.id   AF-A0A497D3R8-F1
#
_cell.length_a   1.000
_cell.length_b   1.000
_cell.length_c   1.000
_cell.angle_alpha   90.00
_cell.angle_beta   90.00
_cell.angle_gamma   90.00
#
_symmetry.space_group_name_H-M   'P 1'
#
loop_
_entity.id
_entity.type
_entity.pdbx_description
1 polymer ?
#
loop_
_entity_poly.entity_id
_entity_poly.type
_entity_poly.pdbx_seq_one_letter_code
_entity_poly.pdbx_strand_id
1 'polypeptide(L)' 'GRLVVISYHSLEDRLVKNLIKTGNFEGKLHKDFYGNPQVIYTAINRKVIVPDEEEIKTNSRARSARLRIAEKIS' A
#
# COMPACT_ATOMS: atom_id res chain seq x y z
N GLY A 1 5.36 -13.93 -3.90
CA GLY A 1 3.97 -13.62 -4.33
C GLY A 1 3.71 -12.13 -4.18
N ARG A 2 2.83 -11.52 -4.97
CA ARG A 2 2.57 -10.07 -4.94
C ARG A 2 1.15 -9.74 -4.49
N LEU A 3 1.03 -8.69 -3.67
CA LEU A 3 -0.21 -8.04 -3.28
C LEU A 3 -0.37 -6.76 -4.10
N VAL A 4 -1.48 -6.63 -4.81
CA VAL A 4 -1.82 -5.45 -5.61
C VAL A 4 -3.15 -4.91 -5.12
N VAL A 5 -3.19 -3.65 -4.69
CA VAL A 5 -4.40 -3.04 -4.14
C VAL A 5 -4.63 -1.67 -4.76
N ILE A 6 -5.86 -1.44 -5.23
CA ILE A 6 -6.36 -0.14 -5.64
C ILE A 6 -7.35 0.32 -4.58
N SER A 7 -7.17 1.54 -4.07
CA SER A 7 -8.06 2.18 -3.11
C SER A 7 -8.55 3.51 -3.66
N TYR A 8 -9.77 3.91 -3.32
CA TYR A 8 -10.35 5.18 -3.79
C TYR A 8 -10.47 6.20 -2.66
N HIS A 9 -10.54 5.74 -1.42
CA HIS A 9 -10.71 6.60 -0.26
C HIS A 9 -9.44 6.65 0.60
N SER A 10 -9.17 7.82 1.18
CA SER A 10 -7.97 8.04 1.98
C SER A 10 -7.89 7.15 3.23
N LEU A 11 -9.04 6.69 3.75
CA LEU A 11 -9.10 5.75 4.88
C LEU A 11 -8.61 4.36 4.47
N GLU A 12 -9.07 3.86 3.32
CA GLU A 12 -8.64 2.57 2.75
C GLU A 12 -7.13 2.60 2.42
N ASP A 13 -6.67 3.64 1.72
CA ASP A 13 -5.26 3.80 1.36
C ASP A 13 -4.35 3.77 2.60
N ARG A 14 -4.81 4.39 3.70
CA ARG A 14 -4.09 4.39 4.96
C ARG A 14 -3.96 2.99 5.56
N LEU A 15 -5.03 2.20 5.57
CA LEU A 15 -5.00 0.82 6.06
C LEU A 15 -4.04 -0.04 5.25
N VAL A 16 -4.10 0.06 3.92
CA VAL A 16 -3.20 -0.67 3.01
C VAL A 16 -1.76 -0.24 3.22
N LYS A 17 -1.50 1.07 3.32
CA LYS A 17 -0.16 1.61 3.61
C LYS A 17 0.39 1.07 4.93
N ASN A 18 -0.43 1.05 5.98
CA ASN A 18 -0.03 0.57 7.30
C ASN A 18 0.28 -0.94 7.27
N LEU A 19 -0.59 -1.74 6.64
CA LEU A 19 -0.40 -3.17 6.48
C LEU A 19 0.93 -3.48 5.77
N ILE A 20 1.21 -2.81 4.66
CA ILE A 20 2.46 -3.01 3.90
C ILE A 20 3.68 -2.57 4.70
N LYS A 21 3.61 -1.43 5.41
CA LYS A 21 4.77 -0.84 6.10
C LYS A 21 5.08 -1.52 7.44
N THR A 22 4.05 -1.97 8.15
CA THR A 22 4.17 -2.38 9.57
C THR A 22 3.57 -3.75 9.88
N GLY A 23 2.97 -4.42 8.90
CA GLY A 23 2.35 -5.74 9.08
C GLY A 23 0.97 -5.71 9.74
N ASN A 24 0.45 -4.54 10.13
CA ASN A 24 -0.86 -4.37 10.75
C ASN A 24 -1.55 -3.07 10.32
N PHE A 25 -2.85 -2.96 10.60
CA PHE A 25 -3.65 -1.79 10.23
C PHE A 25 -3.44 -0.57 11.14
N GLU A 26 -2.94 -0.76 12.35
CA GLU A 26 -2.67 0.33 13.30
C GLU A 26 -1.49 1.21 12.87
N GLY A 27 -0.59 0.69 12.02
CA GLY A 27 0.59 1.42 11.59
C GLY A 27 1.73 1.40 12.61
N LYS A 28 1.71 0.45 13.54
CA LYS A 28 2.72 0.30 14.60
C LYS A 28 3.70 -0.79 14.21
N LEU A 29 4.99 -0.47 14.18
CA LEU A 29 6.02 -1.47 13.87
C LEU A 29 6.26 -2.36 15.09
N HIS A 30 5.80 -3.60 15.04
CA HIS A 30 6.11 -4.60 16.05
C HIS A 30 7.42 -5.30 15.70
N LYS A 31 8.21 -5.59 16.73
CA LYS A 31 9.50 -6.26 16.60
C LYS A 31 9.51 -7.50 17.50
N ASP A 32 10.23 -8.53 17.06
CA ASP A 32 10.48 -9.69 17.90
C ASP A 32 11.52 -9.38 19.01
N PHE A 33 11.83 -10.37 19.85
CA PHE A 33 12.81 -10.25 20.92
C PHE A 33 14.23 -9.90 20.43
N TYR A 34 14.52 -10.19 19.16
CA TYR A 34 15.81 -9.92 18.51
C TYR A 34 15.81 -8.58 17.75
N GLY A 35 14.71 -7.81 17.79
CA GLY A 35 14.58 -6.52 17.13
C GLY A 35 14.20 -6.60 15.65
N ASN A 36 13.89 -7.78 15.11
CA ASN A 36 13.48 -7.94 13.73
C ASN A 36 12.04 -7.45 13.55
N PRO A 37 11.76 -6.62 12.53
CA PRO A 37 10.41 -6.14 12.26
C PRO A 37 9.50 -7.30 11.83
N GLN A 38 8.34 -7.43 12.46
CA GLN A 38 7.31 -8.42 12.11
C GLN A 38 6.47 -7.93 10.93
N VAL A 39 7.11 -7.79 9.78
CA VAL A 39 6.47 -7.35 8.53
C VAL A 39 6.55 -8.50 7.54
N ILE A 40 5.43 -8.79 6.86
CA ILE A 40 5.34 -9.89 5.88
C ILE A 40 5.41 -9.42 4.43
N TYR A 41 5.46 -8.10 4.21
CA TYR A 41 5.44 -7.46 2.89
C TYR A 41 6.56 -6.43 2.74
N THR A 42 7.12 -6.33 1.55
CA THR A 42 8.00 -5.23 1.13
C THR A 42 7.32 -4.44 0.02
N ALA A 43 7.22 -3.12 0.15
CA ALA A 43 6.66 -2.27 -0.90
C ALA A 43 7.54 -2.29 -2.15
N ILE A 44 6.96 -2.51 -3.33
CA ILE A 44 7.69 -2.47 -4.61
C ILE A 44 7.98 -1.03 -5.03
N ASN A 45 7.01 -0.13 -4.84
CA ASN A 45 7.11 1.28 -5.15
C ASN A 45 7.21 2.15 -3.89
N ARG A 46 8.13 3.13 -3.89
CA ARG A 46 8.27 4.10 -2.79
C ARG A 46 7.09 5.06 -2.70
N LYS A 47 6.63 5.58 -3.84
CA LYS A 47 5.47 6.47 -3.95
C LYS A 47 4.27 5.69 -4.47
N VAL A 48 3.10 6.01 -3.93
CA VAL A 48 1.82 5.46 -4.44
C VAL A 48 1.67 5.83 -5.91
N ILE A 49 1.19 4.88 -6.72
CA ILE A 49 0.89 5.14 -8.13
C ILE A 49 -0.51 5.74 -8.19
N VAL A 50 -0.63 6.84 -8.92
CA VAL A 50 -1.88 7.59 -9.14
C VAL A 50 -2.15 7.63 -10.64
N PRO A 51 -3.41 7.76 -11.06
CA PRO A 51 -3.74 7.93 -12.47
C PRO A 51 -3.10 9.20 -13.04
N ASP A 52 -2.81 9.19 -14.34
CA ASP A 52 -2.39 10.37 -15.08
C ASP A 52 -3.58 11.23 -15.54
N GLU A 53 -3.31 12.38 -16.15
CA GLU A 53 -4.35 13.32 -16.59
C GLU A 53 -5.21 12.75 -17.72
N GLU A 54 -4.64 11.93 -18.61
CA GLU A 54 -5.36 11.32 -19.72
C GLU A 54 -6.34 10.24 -19.22
N GLU A 55 -5.90 9.42 -18.26
CA GLU A 55 -6.72 8.43 -17.57
C GLU A 55 -7.87 9.11 -16.82
N ILE A 56 -7.62 10.23 -16.13
CA ILE A 56 -8.69 10.98 -15.44
C ILE A 56 -9.69 11.58 -16.45
N LYS A 57 -9.23 12.03 -17.61
CA LYS A 57 -10.09 12.60 -18.66
C LYS A 57 -10.98 11.55 -19.30
N THR A 58 -10.46 10.35 -19.54
CA THR A 58 -11.21 9.22 -20.12
C THR A 58 -12.07 8.49 -19.08
N ASN A 59 -11.65 8.48 -17.82
CA ASN A 59 -12.32 7.85 -16.70
C ASN A 59 -12.28 8.74 -15.45
N SER A 60 -13.31 9.58 -15.29
CA SER A 60 -13.42 10.50 -14.16
C SER A 60 -13.46 9.80 -12.78
N ARG A 61 -13.89 8.53 -12.72
CA ARG A 61 -13.89 7.72 -11.49
C ARG A 61 -12.49 7.32 -11.05
N ALA A 62 -11.51 7.30 -11.96
CA ALA A 62 -10.13 6.98 -11.64
C ALA A 62 -9.46 8.06 -10.78
N ARG A 63 -9.94 9.32 -10.81
CA ARG A 63 -9.31 10.49 -10.15
C ARG A 63 -8.78 10.26 -8.73
N SER A 64 -9.47 9.47 -7.92
CA SER A 64 -9.08 9.20 -6.52
C SER A 64 -8.38 7.86 -6.29
N ALA A 65 -8.18 7.08 -7.36
CA ALA A 65 -7.53 5.79 -7.32
C ALA A 65 -6.07 5.92 -6.87
N ARG A 66 -5.67 5.01 -5.99
CA ARG A 66 -4.33 4.88 -5.43
C ARG A 66 -3.92 3.42 -5.50
N LEU A 67 -2.90 3.14 -6.30
CA LEU A 67 -2.35 1.80 -6.51
C LEU A 67 -1.12 1.59 -5.62
N ARG A 68 -1.16 0.53 -4.81
CA ARG A 68 -0.06 0.05 -3.97
C ARG A 68 0.29 -1.38 -4.34
N ILE A 69 1.59 -1.66 -4.42
CA ILE A 69 2.11 -2.98 -4.77
C ILE A 69 3.11 -3.39 -3.69
N ALA A 70 2.97 -4.62 -3.20
CA ALA A 70 3.91 -5.21 -2.26
C ALA A 70 4.25 -6.65 -2.61
N GLU A 71 5.44 -7.09 -2.22
CA GLU A 71 5.91 -8.45 -2.39
C GLU A 71 6.00 -9.14 -1.03
N LYS A 72 5.52 -10.39 -0.96
CA LYS A 72 5.64 -11.21 0.25
C LYS A 72 7.12 -11.55 0.50
N ILE A 73 7.60 -11.25 1.70
CA ILE A 73 8.94 -11.65 2.16
C ILE A 73 8.93 -13.17 2.31
N SER A 74 9.87 -13.84 1.66
CA SER A 74 10.02 -15.30 1.71
C SER A 74 10.86 -15.72 2.89
#